data_AF-A0A2W5KGA9-F1
#
_entry.id   AF-A0A2W5KGA9-F1
#
_cell.length_a   1.000
_cell.length_b   1.000
_cell.length_c   1.000
_cell.angle_alpha   90.00
_cell.angle_beta   90.00
_cell.angle_gamma   90.00
#
_symmetry.space_group_name_H-M   'P 1'
#
loop_
_entity.id
_entity.type
_entity.pdbx_description
1 polymer ?
#
loop_
_entity_poly.entity_id
_entity_poly.type
_entity_poly.pdbx_seq_one_letter_code
_entity_poly.pdbx_strand_id
1 'polypeptide(L)'
;MDGFIIEHPPAERKDFGDILGGLNGAVPSFTAKTPGTSAAGPDVFRHFWDLGYRRLVPVIPPDAAISKRSSITKRLASGRDDRGKVPGERWADGTWSGMPWVTHEASEADLIKWATWSAGVGVKAGDLGDGTSLVMIDADTLDVERAKAIKGAVEKTIGKLPVRVGRYPKAGYLVRVRGGFRYARVEFGAEDEKRERVEILSDGKFFVAAGVHPTTKQPYRWPAGDPPDLADVPVVEPEALLRLLDTLKLLLPNCGEVKKEGATGSVDQAALRGEPEKVKAAVEATRNRTKDFPSRDEWVAYGYLIKAAMGPGHEAEALELFLDWSDRWEDPYEDEHGVKASNPHDYAQAEWARMQPPFKAGASKLFDIACRRSDGAFTMGDVWFEEPAPQIDPLFPEAPKVDPFAHVAVVCGPMDPKSIPLREWVVEPRYPRGAAVELAGEPGINKSTLMLHDALTIATGAERLLTGGHSTPERLHVPGPVLVYNAEDSRDEMARRLSRRRRSTASPTSNTILSTFGQGLIDT
;
A
#
# COMPACT_ATOMS: atom_id res chain seq x y z
N MET A 1 -8.83 -11.20 -45.34
CA MET A 1 -8.69 -12.66 -45.33
C MET A 1 -9.69 -13.16 -44.32
N ASP A 2 -10.58 -14.02 -44.78
CA ASP A 2 -11.69 -14.59 -44.02
C ASP A 2 -11.17 -15.32 -42.78
N GLY A 3 -11.76 -15.00 -41.63
CA GLY A 3 -11.53 -15.71 -40.38
C GLY A 3 -12.80 -16.46 -39.99
N PHE A 4 -12.71 -17.79 -39.95
CA PHE A 4 -13.74 -18.66 -39.41
C PHE A 4 -13.69 -18.66 -37.88
N ILE A 5 -14.86 -18.60 -37.23
CA ILE A 5 -15.00 -19.01 -35.84
C ILE A 5 -15.18 -20.53 -35.84
N ILE A 6 -14.23 -21.24 -35.26
CA ILE A 6 -14.39 -22.66 -34.92
C ILE A 6 -14.91 -22.70 -33.48
N GLU A 7 -16.21 -22.89 -33.32
CA GLU A 7 -16.78 -23.24 -32.02
C GLU A 7 -16.52 -24.73 -31.77
N HIS A 8 -15.64 -25.01 -30.80
CA HIS A 8 -15.59 -26.32 -30.18
C HIS A 8 -16.91 -26.56 -29.40
N PRO A 9 -17.52 -27.76 -29.48
CA PRO A 9 -18.71 -28.06 -28.70
C PRO A 9 -18.42 -27.95 -27.21
N PRO A 10 -19.42 -27.57 -26.38
CA PRO A 10 -19.20 -27.32 -24.96
C PRO A 10 -18.65 -28.59 -24.30
N ALA A 11 -17.48 -28.46 -23.68
CA ALA A 11 -16.99 -29.46 -22.76
C ALA A 11 -18.05 -29.65 -21.67
N GLU A 12 -18.55 -30.87 -21.53
CA GLU A 12 -19.47 -31.28 -20.47
C GLU A 12 -18.97 -30.73 -19.13
N ARG A 13 -19.79 -29.91 -18.47
CA ARG A 13 -19.66 -29.67 -17.04
C ARG A 13 -19.81 -31.01 -16.35
N LYS A 14 -18.71 -31.60 -15.91
CA LYS A 14 -18.78 -32.65 -14.88
C LYS A 14 -19.18 -31.97 -13.58
N ASP A 15 -20.35 -32.33 -13.12
CA ASP A 15 -20.86 -31.93 -11.82
C ASP A 15 -19.89 -32.46 -10.73
N PHE A 16 -19.49 -31.60 -9.80
CA PHE A 16 -18.54 -31.95 -8.73
C PHE A 16 -19.16 -32.92 -7.70
N GLY A 17 -20.44 -33.26 -7.86
CA GLY A 17 -21.22 -34.14 -6.99
C GLY A 17 -20.84 -35.62 -7.03
N ASP A 18 -20.15 -36.09 -8.08
CA ASP A 18 -19.87 -37.54 -8.26
C ASP A 18 -18.49 -37.99 -7.76
N ILE A 19 -17.66 -37.09 -7.21
CA ILE A 19 -16.32 -37.41 -6.67
C ILE A 19 -16.30 -37.59 -5.14
N LEU A 20 -17.43 -37.36 -4.44
CA LEU A 20 -17.52 -37.50 -2.97
C LEU A 20 -18.56 -38.54 -2.51
N GLY A 21 -18.87 -39.52 -3.37
CA GLY A 21 -19.64 -40.70 -3.02
C GLY A 21 -18.83 -41.70 -2.18
N GLY A 22 -18.57 -41.38 -0.92
CA GLY A 22 -17.99 -42.34 0.01
C GLY A 22 -17.28 -41.68 1.18
N LEU A 23 -18.03 -41.36 2.22
CA LEU A 23 -17.63 -41.43 3.64
C LEU A 23 -18.85 -41.03 4.49
N ASN A 24 -19.82 -41.95 4.60
CA ASN A 24 -20.78 -41.93 5.71
C ASN A 24 -20.03 -42.30 6.98
N GLY A 25 -19.80 -41.33 7.86
CA GLY A 25 -19.17 -41.52 9.17
C GLY A 25 -19.73 -40.54 10.18
N ALA A 26 -20.38 -41.10 11.20
CA ALA A 26 -21.14 -40.45 12.26
C ALA A 26 -20.52 -39.17 12.85
N VAL A 27 -21.38 -38.16 13.06
CA VAL A 27 -21.12 -36.99 13.90
C VAL A 27 -21.18 -37.43 15.38
N PRO A 28 -20.12 -37.30 16.20
CA PRO A 28 -20.24 -37.53 17.63
C PRO A 28 -20.86 -36.31 18.30
N SER A 29 -21.92 -36.54 19.06
CA SER A 29 -22.51 -35.56 19.98
C SER A 29 -21.52 -35.22 21.09
N PHE A 30 -21.11 -33.95 21.21
CA PHE A 30 -20.40 -33.46 22.39
C PHE A 30 -21.42 -32.93 23.39
N THR A 31 -21.53 -33.62 24.52
CA THR A 31 -22.28 -33.18 25.70
C THR A 31 -21.58 -31.98 26.34
N ALA A 32 -22.29 -30.85 26.39
CA ALA A 32 -21.83 -29.65 27.06
C ALA A 32 -21.73 -29.91 28.58
N LYS A 33 -20.54 -29.79 29.15
CA LYS A 33 -20.38 -29.58 30.60
C LYS A 33 -20.67 -28.12 30.90
N THR A 34 -21.66 -27.89 31.75
CA THR A 34 -22.03 -26.60 32.33
C THR A 34 -20.84 -25.98 33.07
N PRO A 35 -20.44 -24.73 32.80
CA PRO A 35 -19.48 -24.03 33.65
C PRO A 35 -20.17 -23.62 34.95
N GLY A 36 -19.64 -24.12 36.06
CA GLY A 36 -19.99 -23.67 37.40
C GLY A 36 -19.62 -22.20 37.59
N THR A 37 -20.53 -21.49 38.25
CA THR A 37 -20.35 -20.16 38.82
C THR A 37 -19.23 -20.17 39.85
N SER A 38 -18.19 -19.35 39.69
CA SER A 38 -17.27 -18.99 40.77
C SER A 38 -16.59 -17.65 40.52
N ALA A 39 -16.40 -16.92 41.61
CA ALA A 39 -15.92 -15.56 41.75
C ALA A 39 -14.48 -15.31 41.23
N ALA A 40 -14.23 -14.07 40.80
CA ALA A 40 -12.94 -13.47 40.43
C ALA A 40 -12.03 -14.31 39.50
N GLY A 41 -12.22 -14.15 38.19
CA GLY A 41 -11.36 -14.79 37.18
C GLY A 41 -9.91 -14.26 37.20
N PRO A 42 -8.95 -15.04 36.67
CA PRO A 42 -7.54 -14.63 36.54
C PRO A 42 -7.43 -13.36 35.70
N ASP A 43 -6.48 -12.49 36.06
CA ASP A 43 -6.17 -11.27 35.31
C ASP A 43 -5.83 -11.62 33.85
N VAL A 44 -6.80 -11.41 32.96
CA VAL A 44 -6.70 -11.76 31.54
C VAL A 44 -5.60 -10.97 30.84
N PHE A 45 -5.28 -9.75 31.29
CA PHE A 45 -4.17 -8.99 30.74
C PHE A 45 -2.84 -9.60 31.16
N ARG A 46 -2.71 -9.98 32.44
CA ARG A 46 -1.52 -10.70 32.91
C ARG A 46 -1.33 -12.02 32.18
N HIS A 47 -2.41 -12.76 31.89
CA HIS A 47 -2.33 -13.99 31.10
C HIS A 47 -1.73 -13.76 29.70
N PHE A 48 -2.23 -12.78 28.93
CA PHE A 48 -1.63 -12.44 27.63
C PHE A 48 -0.19 -11.92 27.75
N TRP A 49 0.11 -11.19 28.83
CA TRP A 49 1.47 -10.77 29.12
C TRP A 49 2.39 -11.96 29.37
N ASP A 50 1.97 -12.94 30.14
CA ASP A 50 2.82 -14.10 30.42
C ASP A 50 3.07 -14.95 29.16
N LEU A 51 2.12 -14.97 28.21
CA LEU A 51 2.28 -15.56 26.85
C LEU A 51 3.19 -14.75 25.90
N GLY A 52 3.79 -13.65 26.36
CA GLY A 52 4.73 -12.83 25.58
C GLY A 52 4.12 -11.64 24.83
N TYR A 53 2.80 -11.45 24.86
CA TYR A 53 2.18 -10.28 24.22
C TYR A 53 2.38 -9.02 25.09
N ARG A 54 3.31 -8.15 24.69
CA ARG A 54 3.62 -6.90 25.43
C ARG A 54 2.80 -5.69 24.99
N ARG A 55 2.31 -5.68 23.75
CA ARG A 55 1.63 -4.51 23.15
C ARG A 55 0.10 -4.60 23.32
N LEU A 56 -0.35 -4.59 24.57
CA LEU A 56 -1.76 -4.77 24.95
C LEU A 56 -2.51 -3.43 25.06
N VAL A 57 -3.82 -3.46 24.81
CA VAL A 57 -4.71 -2.30 24.99
C VAL A 57 -6.08 -2.73 25.54
N PRO A 58 -6.71 -1.93 26.42
CA PRO A 58 -8.02 -2.24 26.99
C PRO A 58 -9.14 -1.92 26.00
N VAL A 59 -9.96 -2.91 25.68
CA VAL A 59 -11.11 -2.79 24.78
C VAL A 59 -12.36 -2.49 25.59
N ILE A 60 -13.09 -1.44 25.19
CA ILE A 60 -14.30 -1.00 25.89
C ILE A 60 -15.35 -2.13 25.86
N PRO A 61 -15.96 -2.54 26.99
CA PRO A 61 -17.02 -3.55 26.99
C PRO A 61 -18.25 -3.14 26.17
N PRO A 62 -18.96 -4.07 25.50
CA PRO A 62 -20.11 -3.75 24.65
C PRO A 62 -21.21 -2.91 25.31
N ASP A 63 -21.46 -3.14 26.61
CA ASP A 63 -22.56 -2.51 27.33
C ASP A 63 -22.05 -1.39 28.28
N ALA A 64 -20.80 -0.97 28.12
CA ALA A 64 -20.21 0.09 28.94
C ALA A 64 -20.89 1.45 28.73
N ALA A 65 -21.07 2.18 29.83
CA ALA A 65 -21.51 3.58 29.80
C ALA A 65 -20.40 4.46 29.21
N ILE A 66 -20.74 5.33 28.25
CA ILE A 66 -19.78 6.21 27.57
C ILE A 66 -19.91 7.64 28.10
N SER A 67 -18.78 8.29 28.36
CA SER A 67 -18.72 9.69 28.78
C SER A 67 -19.34 10.62 27.73
N LYS A 68 -20.13 11.60 28.17
CA LYS A 68 -20.75 12.60 27.28
C LYS A 68 -19.74 13.41 26.46
N ARG A 69 -18.49 13.51 26.93
CA ARG A 69 -17.39 14.23 26.26
C ARG A 69 -16.65 13.37 25.22
N SER A 70 -16.95 12.07 25.14
CA SER A 70 -16.30 11.15 24.21
C SER A 70 -16.84 11.30 22.79
N SER A 71 -15.95 11.23 21.79
CA SER A 71 -16.35 11.11 20.37
C SER A 71 -17.14 9.83 20.07
N ILE A 72 -17.05 8.81 20.93
CA ILE A 72 -17.86 7.58 20.84
C ILE A 72 -19.34 7.89 21.06
N THR A 73 -19.68 8.85 21.92
CA THR A 73 -21.08 9.27 22.16
C THR A 73 -21.72 9.80 20.89
N LYS A 74 -20.97 10.59 20.09
CA LYS A 74 -21.44 11.10 18.80
C LYS A 74 -21.72 9.95 17.81
N ARG A 75 -20.86 8.93 17.78
CA ARG A 75 -21.02 7.74 16.92
C ARG A 75 -22.22 6.86 17.33
N LEU A 76 -22.42 6.69 18.64
CA LEU A 76 -23.59 5.97 19.17
C LEU A 76 -24.89 6.66 18.75
N ALA A 77 -24.94 8.00 18.87
CA ALA A 77 -26.10 8.79 18.45
C ALA A 77 -26.37 8.68 16.94
N SER A 78 -25.35 8.46 16.11
CA SER A 78 -25.50 8.24 14.67
C SER A 78 -25.70 6.75 14.29
N GLY A 79 -26.03 5.88 15.26
CA GLY A 79 -26.30 4.45 15.03
C GLY A 79 -25.06 3.57 14.84
N ARG A 80 -23.85 4.09 15.07
CA ARG A 80 -22.59 3.32 15.00
C ARG A 80 -22.11 2.98 16.42
N ASP A 81 -22.40 1.76 16.86
CA ASP A 81 -21.88 1.22 18.12
C ASP A 81 -20.61 0.40 17.91
N ASP A 82 -19.48 1.02 18.24
CA ASP A 82 -18.15 0.42 18.11
C ASP A 82 -17.66 -0.22 19.45
N ARG A 83 -18.47 -0.20 20.52
CA ARG A 83 -18.10 -0.84 21.80
C ARG A 83 -17.87 -2.33 21.61
N GLY A 84 -16.99 -2.92 22.42
CA GLY A 84 -16.49 -4.28 22.24
C GLY A 84 -15.47 -4.44 21.12
N LYS A 85 -15.16 -3.37 20.38
CA LYS A 85 -14.24 -3.38 19.22
C LYS A 85 -13.29 -2.19 19.16
N VAL A 86 -13.30 -1.30 20.14
CA VAL A 86 -12.41 -0.12 20.19
C VAL A 86 -11.67 -0.04 21.52
N PRO A 87 -10.41 0.41 21.53
CA PRO A 87 -9.69 0.65 22.77
C PRO A 87 -10.24 1.88 23.49
N GLY A 88 -10.18 1.88 24.82
CA GLY A 88 -10.64 3.01 25.60
C GLY A 88 -10.16 3.00 27.04
N GLU A 89 -10.39 4.12 27.71
CA GLU A 89 -10.04 4.32 29.11
C GLU A 89 -11.30 4.46 29.95
N ARG A 90 -11.29 3.84 31.14
CA ARG A 90 -12.34 3.94 32.14
C ARG A 90 -12.02 5.04 33.15
N TRP A 91 -12.95 5.97 33.32
CA TRP A 91 -12.86 7.07 34.26
C TRP A 91 -13.31 6.66 35.67
N ALA A 92 -12.97 7.49 36.66
CA ALA A 92 -13.34 7.26 38.06
C ALA A 92 -14.87 7.21 38.28
N ASP A 93 -15.64 7.93 37.46
CA ASP A 93 -17.11 7.89 37.47
C ASP A 93 -17.70 6.61 36.83
N GLY A 94 -16.84 5.70 36.37
CA GLY A 94 -17.20 4.44 35.75
C GLY A 94 -17.56 4.52 34.27
N THR A 95 -17.59 5.72 33.67
CA THR A 95 -17.81 5.90 32.23
C THR A 95 -16.54 5.68 31.43
N TRP A 96 -16.69 5.48 30.11
CA TRP A 96 -15.58 5.21 29.19
C TRP A 96 -15.43 6.28 28.11
N SER A 97 -14.20 6.48 27.63
CA SER A 97 -13.90 7.22 26.41
C SER A 97 -12.88 6.49 25.55
N GLY A 98 -12.70 6.94 24.30
CA GLY A 98 -11.56 6.48 23.51
C GLY A 98 -10.23 6.91 24.15
N MET A 99 -9.16 6.16 23.88
CA MET A 99 -7.81 6.47 24.33
C MET A 99 -6.84 6.58 23.13
N PRO A 100 -5.71 7.30 23.25
CA PRO A 100 -4.67 7.38 22.22
C PRO A 100 -3.83 6.09 22.15
N TRP A 101 -4.47 4.98 21.80
CA TRP A 101 -3.89 3.63 21.91
C TRP A 101 -2.72 3.35 20.95
N VAL A 102 -2.64 4.06 19.82
CA VAL A 102 -1.59 3.84 18.81
C VAL A 102 -0.21 4.11 19.40
N THR A 103 -0.09 5.21 20.16
CA THR A 103 1.16 5.65 20.80
C THR A 103 1.35 5.09 22.20
N HIS A 104 0.31 4.50 22.81
CA HIS A 104 0.40 3.87 24.14
C HIS A 104 1.10 2.52 24.04
N GLU A 105 2.14 2.32 24.86
CA GLU A 105 2.76 1.01 25.06
C GLU A 105 2.48 0.55 26.49
N ALA A 106 2.00 -0.68 26.64
CA ALA A 106 1.53 -1.19 27.93
C ALA A 106 2.69 -1.45 28.90
N SER A 107 2.45 -1.12 30.16
CA SER A 107 3.31 -1.43 31.30
C SER A 107 2.67 -2.44 32.23
N GLU A 108 3.42 -3.04 33.16
CA GLU A 108 2.81 -3.91 34.18
C GLU A 108 1.80 -3.17 35.07
N ALA A 109 2.02 -1.88 35.33
CA ALA A 109 1.09 -1.03 36.06
C ALA A 109 -0.24 -0.87 35.30
N ASP A 110 -0.20 -0.82 33.97
CA ASP A 110 -1.39 -0.82 33.14
C ASP A 110 -2.19 -2.10 33.31
N LEU A 111 -1.53 -3.27 33.38
CA LEU A 111 -2.24 -4.56 33.55
C LEU A 111 -3.05 -4.58 34.84
N ILE A 112 -2.42 -4.15 35.95
CA ILE A 112 -3.08 -4.05 37.26
C ILE A 112 -4.29 -3.11 37.18
N LYS A 113 -4.12 -1.95 36.54
CA LYS A 113 -5.19 -0.97 36.33
C LYS A 113 -6.33 -1.57 35.50
N TRP A 114 -6.02 -2.18 34.36
CA TRP A 114 -6.99 -2.71 33.40
C TRP A 114 -7.71 -3.97 33.87
N ALA A 115 -7.08 -4.78 34.72
CA ALA A 115 -7.69 -5.95 35.36
C ALA A 115 -8.96 -5.58 36.15
N THR A 116 -8.99 -4.38 36.74
CA THR A 116 -10.15 -3.88 37.50
C THR A 116 -11.31 -3.37 36.64
N TRP A 117 -11.12 -3.26 35.32
CA TRP A 117 -12.06 -2.59 34.43
C TRP A 117 -13.07 -3.53 33.75
N SER A 118 -12.88 -4.84 33.91
CA SER A 118 -13.60 -5.86 33.12
C SER A 118 -13.51 -5.58 31.60
N ALA A 119 -12.38 -5.01 31.17
CA ALA A 119 -12.12 -4.67 29.78
C ALA A 119 -11.87 -5.93 28.93
N GLY A 120 -12.15 -5.86 27.63
CA GLY A 120 -11.58 -6.83 26.69
C GLY A 120 -10.08 -6.58 26.50
N VAL A 121 -9.36 -7.58 26.01
CA VAL A 121 -7.93 -7.46 25.66
C VAL A 121 -7.79 -7.26 24.16
N GLY A 122 -7.21 -6.14 23.77
CA GLY A 122 -6.72 -5.89 22.42
C GLY A 122 -5.21 -6.12 22.35
N VAL A 123 -4.73 -6.65 21.23
CA VAL A 123 -3.31 -6.84 20.94
C VAL A 123 -2.97 -5.99 19.72
N LYS A 124 -2.02 -5.07 19.85
CA LYS A 124 -1.50 -4.25 18.75
C LYS A 124 -0.70 -5.14 17.81
N ALA A 125 -0.96 -5.02 16.51
CA ALA A 125 -0.17 -5.66 15.47
C ALA A 125 1.02 -4.75 15.11
N GLY A 126 2.01 -5.32 14.41
CA GLY A 126 3.23 -4.63 14.00
C GLY A 126 4.48 -5.14 14.69
N ASP A 127 5.53 -4.31 14.69
CA ASP A 127 6.87 -4.68 15.15
C ASP A 127 6.90 -5.19 16.60
N LEU A 128 7.65 -6.27 16.82
CA LEU A 128 7.90 -6.91 18.12
C LEU A 128 9.30 -6.60 18.67
N GLY A 129 10.19 -5.98 17.88
CA GLY A 129 11.56 -5.64 18.28
C GLY A 129 12.55 -6.80 18.21
N ASP A 130 12.11 -7.99 17.81
CA ASP A 130 12.95 -9.20 17.64
C ASP A 130 13.29 -9.49 16.16
N GLY A 131 13.06 -8.51 15.28
CA GLY A 131 13.19 -8.66 13.83
C GLY A 131 11.98 -9.33 13.17
N THR A 132 10.89 -9.54 13.90
CA THR A 132 9.60 -9.98 13.37
C THR A 132 8.48 -9.00 13.73
N SER A 133 7.40 -9.02 12.94
CA SER A 133 6.17 -8.28 13.23
C SER A 133 5.01 -9.25 13.44
N LEU A 134 4.15 -8.97 14.43
CA LEU A 134 2.90 -9.70 14.63
C LEU A 134 1.84 -9.19 13.66
N VAL A 135 1.20 -10.10 12.93
CA VAL A 135 0.11 -9.75 12.03
C VAL A 135 -1.09 -10.69 12.22
N MET A 136 -2.27 -10.19 11.88
CA MET A 136 -3.51 -10.97 11.89
C MET A 136 -4.13 -10.94 10.49
N ILE A 137 -4.38 -12.11 9.91
CA ILE A 137 -5.17 -12.26 8.70
C ILE A 137 -6.64 -12.26 9.15
N ASP A 138 -7.33 -11.12 9.05
CA ASP A 138 -8.73 -10.96 9.43
C ASP A 138 -9.64 -11.26 8.23
N ALA A 139 -10.31 -12.40 8.28
CA ALA A 139 -11.24 -12.86 7.25
C ALA A 139 -12.68 -12.50 7.64
N ASP A 140 -13.20 -11.46 6.99
CA ASP A 140 -14.52 -10.90 7.25
C ASP A 140 -15.54 -11.38 6.21
N THR A 141 -16.04 -12.60 6.40
CA THR A 141 -17.17 -13.15 5.64
C THR A 141 -18.19 -13.86 6.52
N LEU A 142 -19.47 -13.74 6.17
CA LEU A 142 -20.56 -14.49 6.81
C LEU A 142 -20.97 -15.74 6.02
N ASP A 143 -20.46 -15.90 4.80
CA ASP A 143 -20.67 -17.08 3.98
C ASP A 143 -19.73 -18.21 4.42
N VAL A 144 -20.30 -19.36 4.76
CA VAL A 144 -19.56 -20.50 5.30
C VAL A 144 -18.65 -21.15 4.24
N GLU A 145 -19.05 -21.17 2.98
CA GLU A 145 -18.25 -21.77 1.90
C GLU A 145 -17.08 -20.86 1.52
N ARG A 146 -17.28 -19.54 1.49
CA ARG A 146 -16.19 -18.56 1.33
C ARG A 146 -15.22 -18.64 2.50
N ALA A 147 -15.71 -18.74 3.73
CA ALA A 147 -14.86 -18.90 4.92
C ALA A 147 -14.01 -20.18 4.85
N LYS A 148 -14.59 -21.31 4.39
CA LYS A 148 -13.86 -22.57 4.16
C LYS A 148 -12.80 -22.40 3.07
N ALA A 149 -13.12 -21.73 1.96
CA ALA A 149 -12.17 -21.46 0.89
C ALA A 149 -10.98 -20.61 1.38
N ILE A 150 -11.25 -19.57 2.18
CA ILE A 150 -10.20 -18.74 2.80
C ILE A 150 -9.33 -19.58 3.73
N LYS A 151 -9.94 -20.38 4.62
CA LYS A 151 -9.21 -21.28 5.52
C LYS A 151 -8.31 -22.25 4.74
N GLY A 152 -8.83 -22.86 3.68
CA GLY A 152 -8.07 -23.76 2.82
C GLY A 152 -6.90 -23.08 2.12
N ALA A 153 -7.09 -21.83 1.67
CA ALA A 153 -6.02 -21.03 1.07
C ALA A 153 -4.92 -20.68 2.10
N VAL A 154 -5.29 -20.32 3.33
CA VAL A 154 -4.35 -20.09 4.44
C VAL A 154 -3.55 -21.36 4.72
N GLU A 155 -4.23 -22.50 4.91
CA GLU A 155 -3.58 -23.78 5.21
C GLU A 155 -2.67 -24.27 4.09
N LYS A 156 -3.01 -24.01 2.82
CA LYS A 156 -2.20 -24.39 1.66
C LYS A 156 -0.97 -23.51 1.47
N THR A 157 -1.11 -22.19 1.68
CA THR A 157 -0.03 -21.22 1.38
C THR A 157 0.93 -21.04 2.54
N ILE A 158 0.43 -21.08 3.77
CA ILE A 158 1.20 -20.77 4.99
C ILE A 158 1.30 -22.00 5.90
N GLY A 159 0.21 -22.78 6.00
CA GLY A 159 0.07 -23.87 6.96
C GLY A 159 -1.02 -23.59 7.99
N LYS A 160 -1.15 -24.48 8.98
CA LYS A 160 -2.12 -24.30 10.07
C LYS A 160 -1.67 -23.16 10.98
N LEU A 161 -2.53 -22.17 11.13
CA LEU A 161 -2.30 -21.01 12.00
C LEU A 161 -3.26 -21.03 13.21
N PRO A 162 -2.84 -20.49 14.36
CA PRO A 162 -3.76 -20.20 15.47
C PRO A 162 -4.93 -19.33 15.01
N VAL A 163 -6.15 -19.73 15.38
CA VAL A 163 -7.38 -19.06 14.94
C VAL A 163 -8.07 -18.41 16.13
N ARG A 164 -8.56 -17.18 15.93
CA ARG A 164 -9.43 -16.48 16.88
C ARG A 164 -10.77 -16.16 16.23
N VAL A 165 -11.86 -16.44 16.93
CA VAL A 165 -13.24 -16.29 16.45
C VAL A 165 -14.05 -15.41 17.41
N GLY A 166 -14.70 -14.38 16.88
CA GLY A 166 -15.68 -13.58 17.62
C GLY A 166 -17.12 -13.76 17.11
N ARG A 167 -17.28 -13.74 15.78
CA ARG A 167 -18.55 -13.99 15.09
C ARG A 167 -18.31 -14.98 13.96
N TYR A 168 -18.55 -16.25 14.23
CA TYR A 168 -18.45 -17.30 13.22
C TYR A 168 -19.38 -17.01 12.02
N PRO A 169 -18.98 -17.28 10.76
CA PRO A 169 -17.73 -17.92 10.32
C PRO A 169 -16.52 -16.99 10.14
N LYS A 170 -16.62 -15.70 10.53
CA LYS A 170 -15.47 -14.77 10.51
C LYS A 170 -14.36 -15.27 11.42
N ALA A 171 -13.13 -15.22 10.93
CA ALA A 171 -11.96 -15.78 11.60
C ALA A 171 -10.76 -14.86 11.46
N GLY A 172 -9.98 -14.73 12.53
CA GLY A 172 -8.65 -14.14 12.49
C GLY A 172 -7.58 -15.24 12.58
N TYR A 173 -6.62 -15.25 11.67
CA TYR A 173 -5.47 -16.17 11.70
C TYR A 173 -4.21 -15.42 12.13
N LEU A 174 -3.60 -15.86 13.24
CA LEU A 174 -2.44 -15.19 13.83
C LEU A 174 -1.14 -15.73 13.23
N VAL A 175 -0.24 -14.84 12.84
CA VAL A 175 1.07 -15.19 12.26
C VAL A 175 2.08 -14.09 12.53
N ARG A 176 3.37 -14.42 12.58
CA ARG A 176 4.48 -13.46 12.59
C ARG A 176 5.12 -13.41 11.21
N VAL A 177 5.63 -12.25 10.85
CA VAL A 177 6.32 -12.03 9.57
C VAL A 177 7.73 -11.53 9.83
N ARG A 178 8.71 -11.98 9.05
CA ARG A 178 10.08 -11.47 9.15
C ARG A 178 10.13 -10.01 8.69
N GLY A 179 10.75 -9.16 9.50
CA GLY A 179 10.77 -7.71 9.30
C GLY A 179 9.39 -7.06 9.47
N GLY A 180 9.22 -5.89 8.85
CA GLY A 180 7.93 -5.19 8.82
C GLY A 180 7.02 -5.66 7.69
N PHE A 181 5.70 -5.57 7.89
CA PHE A 181 4.71 -5.83 6.85
C PHE A 181 3.71 -4.68 6.76
N ARG A 182 3.44 -4.22 5.53
CA ARG A 182 2.49 -3.13 5.30
C ARG A 182 1.08 -3.70 5.25
N TYR A 183 0.13 -3.00 5.88
CA TYR A 183 -1.27 -3.37 5.80
C TYR A 183 -1.68 -3.57 4.34
N ALA A 184 -2.33 -4.70 4.08
CA ALA A 184 -2.79 -5.09 2.77
C ALA A 184 -4.17 -5.74 2.89
N ARG A 185 -5.02 -5.57 1.89
CA ARG A 185 -6.35 -6.17 1.86
C ARG A 185 -6.78 -6.54 0.46
N VAL A 186 -7.72 -7.47 0.40
CA VAL A 186 -8.55 -7.73 -0.78
C VAL A 186 -10.01 -7.60 -0.40
N GLU A 187 -10.83 -7.15 -1.35
CA GLU A 187 -12.28 -7.03 -1.21
C GLU A 187 -12.95 -7.93 -2.24
N PHE A 188 -14.05 -8.60 -1.87
CA PHE A 188 -14.76 -9.57 -2.71
C PHE A 188 -16.27 -9.53 -2.43
N GLY A 189 -17.06 -10.22 -3.26
CA GLY A 189 -18.53 -10.21 -3.18
C GLY A 189 -19.19 -9.49 -4.37
N ALA A 190 -20.52 -9.46 -4.42
CA ALA A 190 -21.25 -8.82 -5.51
C ALA A 190 -21.03 -7.29 -5.52
N GLU A 191 -21.15 -6.64 -6.68
CA GLU A 191 -20.92 -5.18 -6.82
C GLU A 191 -22.01 -4.34 -6.15
N ASP A 192 -23.22 -4.88 -6.06
CA ASP A 192 -24.42 -4.28 -5.48
C ASP A 192 -24.57 -4.53 -3.98
N GLU A 193 -23.70 -5.36 -3.39
CA GLU A 193 -23.69 -5.67 -1.97
C GLU A 193 -22.52 -5.00 -1.24
N LYS A 194 -22.64 -4.92 0.10
CA LYS A 194 -21.50 -4.53 0.91
C LYS A 194 -20.38 -5.58 0.76
N ARG A 195 -19.31 -5.19 0.07
CA ARG A 195 -18.12 -6.01 -0.16
C ARG A 195 -17.56 -6.57 1.15
N GLU A 196 -17.29 -7.86 1.14
CA GLU A 196 -16.56 -8.59 2.18
C GLU A 196 -15.06 -8.40 1.97
N ARG A 197 -14.25 -8.70 2.99
CA ARG A 197 -12.81 -8.43 2.92
C ARG A 197 -11.95 -9.43 3.68
N VAL A 198 -10.75 -9.67 3.15
CA VAL A 198 -9.64 -10.27 3.91
C VAL A 198 -8.57 -9.22 4.07
N GLU A 199 -8.21 -8.91 5.31
CA GLU A 199 -7.23 -7.89 5.67
C GLU A 199 -6.03 -8.51 6.37
N ILE A 200 -4.83 -8.02 6.09
CA ILE A 200 -3.62 -8.30 6.86
C ILE A 200 -3.39 -7.11 7.78
N LEU A 201 -3.77 -7.27 9.04
CA LEU A 201 -3.60 -6.25 10.07
C LEU A 201 -2.14 -6.23 10.53
N SER A 202 -1.46 -5.10 10.38
CA SER A 202 -0.07 -4.87 10.80
C SER A 202 0.07 -3.55 11.59
N ASP A 203 1.22 -2.86 11.53
CA ASP A 203 1.48 -1.62 12.27
C ASP A 203 0.34 -0.61 12.19
N GLY A 204 0.04 0.01 13.34
CA GLY A 204 -1.08 0.95 13.45
C GLY A 204 -2.47 0.29 13.45
N LYS A 205 -2.53 -1.05 13.47
CA LYS A 205 -3.76 -1.84 13.68
C LYS A 205 -3.66 -2.66 14.97
N PHE A 206 -4.79 -3.19 15.40
CA PHE A 206 -4.88 -4.11 16.54
C PHE A 206 -6.03 -5.10 16.28
N PHE A 207 -6.07 -6.18 17.04
CA PHE A 207 -7.21 -7.10 17.06
C PHE A 207 -7.68 -7.35 18.49
N VAL A 208 -8.97 -7.65 18.67
CA VAL A 208 -9.51 -8.06 19.98
C VAL A 208 -9.20 -9.54 20.20
N ALA A 209 -8.37 -9.83 21.19
CA ALA A 209 -7.92 -11.18 21.52
C ALA A 209 -8.81 -11.86 22.58
N ALA A 210 -9.37 -11.08 23.51
CA ALA A 210 -10.33 -11.53 24.52
C ALA A 210 -11.36 -10.43 24.85
N GLY A 211 -12.50 -10.81 25.42
CA GLY A 211 -13.62 -9.91 25.75
C GLY A 211 -14.92 -10.37 25.11
N VAL A 212 -16.00 -9.59 25.26
CA VAL A 212 -17.32 -9.91 24.70
C VAL A 212 -17.49 -9.24 23.34
N HIS A 213 -17.86 -10.02 22.32
CA HIS A 213 -18.11 -9.48 20.98
C HIS A 213 -19.49 -8.78 20.95
N PRO A 214 -19.61 -7.55 20.39
CA PRO A 214 -20.81 -6.74 20.54
C PRO A 214 -22.06 -7.29 19.83
N THR A 215 -21.89 -7.97 18.70
CA THR A 215 -23.02 -8.56 17.95
C THR A 215 -23.48 -9.90 18.53
N THR A 216 -22.57 -10.85 18.75
CA THR A 216 -22.91 -12.19 19.25
C THR A 216 -23.19 -12.21 20.74
N LYS A 217 -22.75 -11.18 21.50
CA LYS A 217 -22.80 -11.11 22.97
C LYS A 217 -22.12 -12.29 23.66
N GLN A 218 -21.24 -12.98 22.94
CA GLN A 218 -20.44 -14.10 23.43
C GLN A 218 -18.97 -13.70 23.49
N PRO A 219 -18.16 -14.34 24.35
CA PRO A 219 -16.72 -14.11 24.39
C PRO A 219 -16.05 -14.44 23.04
N TYR A 220 -15.02 -13.65 22.69
CA TYR A 220 -14.03 -14.09 21.71
C TYR A 220 -13.39 -15.40 22.18
N ARG A 221 -13.18 -16.35 21.27
CA ARG A 221 -12.65 -17.69 21.59
C ARG A 221 -11.52 -18.10 20.65
N TRP A 222 -10.63 -18.93 21.16
CA TRP A 222 -9.61 -19.63 20.41
C TRP A 222 -10.05 -21.09 20.28
N PRO A 223 -10.36 -21.61 19.08
CA PRO A 223 -10.89 -22.97 18.94
C PRO A 223 -9.95 -24.07 19.45
N ALA A 224 -8.64 -23.80 19.54
CA ALA A 224 -7.66 -24.71 20.13
C ALA A 224 -7.58 -24.66 21.66
N GLY A 225 -8.37 -23.82 22.33
CA GLY A 225 -8.35 -23.63 23.78
C GLY A 225 -7.88 -22.22 24.14
N ASP A 226 -6.65 -22.11 24.65
CA ASP A 226 -6.01 -20.84 24.99
C ASP A 226 -5.31 -20.20 23.78
N PRO A 227 -5.10 -18.87 23.79
CA PRO A 227 -4.18 -18.22 22.84
C PRO A 227 -2.80 -18.87 22.90
N PRO A 228 -2.08 -18.98 21.77
CA PRO A 228 -0.73 -19.54 21.76
C PRO A 228 0.27 -18.63 22.48
N ASP A 229 1.37 -19.18 22.96
CA ASP A 229 2.56 -18.39 23.28
C ASP A 229 3.00 -17.61 22.04
N LEU A 230 3.36 -16.32 22.20
CA LEU A 230 3.81 -15.49 21.08
C LEU A 230 5.02 -16.10 20.36
N ALA A 231 5.90 -16.76 21.12
CA ALA A 231 7.06 -17.47 20.60
C ALA A 231 6.70 -18.65 19.69
N ASP A 232 5.54 -19.27 19.90
CA ASP A 232 5.03 -20.40 19.12
C ASP A 232 4.18 -19.97 17.91
N VAL A 233 3.86 -18.67 17.79
CA VAL A 233 3.19 -18.14 16.61
C VAL A 233 4.13 -18.31 15.39
N PRO A 234 3.69 -19.02 14.32
CA PRO A 234 4.54 -19.30 13.16
C PRO A 234 5.09 -18.03 12.52
N VAL A 235 6.36 -18.07 12.08
CA VAL A 235 7.02 -16.98 11.37
C VAL A 235 7.08 -17.30 9.88
N VAL A 236 6.68 -16.36 9.03
CA VAL A 236 6.74 -16.47 7.57
C VAL A 236 7.50 -15.30 6.94
N GLU A 237 7.92 -15.46 5.69
CA GLU A 237 8.39 -14.33 4.88
C GLU A 237 7.20 -13.50 4.36
N PRO A 238 7.35 -12.17 4.18
CA PRO A 238 6.29 -11.28 3.69
C PRO A 238 5.59 -11.77 2.42
N GLU A 239 6.33 -12.40 1.53
CA GLU A 239 5.84 -12.88 0.24
C GLU A 239 4.78 -13.98 0.41
N ALA A 240 4.78 -14.73 1.51
CA ALA A 240 3.75 -15.74 1.77
C ALA A 240 2.36 -15.11 1.97
N LEU A 241 2.31 -13.95 2.65
CA LEU A 241 1.06 -13.21 2.87
C LEU A 241 0.56 -12.57 1.57
N LEU A 242 1.46 -12.06 0.73
CA LEU A 242 1.11 -11.52 -0.58
C LEU A 242 0.59 -12.64 -1.52
N ARG A 243 1.29 -13.79 -1.57
CA ARG A 243 0.82 -14.96 -2.32
C ARG A 243 -0.54 -15.46 -1.84
N LEU A 244 -0.82 -15.37 -0.54
CA LEU A 244 -2.15 -15.69 -0.02
C LEU A 244 -3.20 -14.74 -0.60
N LEU A 245 -2.97 -13.42 -0.57
CA LEU A 245 -3.91 -12.44 -1.14
C LEU A 245 -4.13 -12.68 -2.65
N ASP A 246 -3.07 -12.96 -3.40
CA ASP A 246 -3.17 -13.29 -4.83
C ASP A 246 -3.96 -14.60 -5.06
N THR A 247 -3.76 -15.61 -4.21
CA THR A 247 -4.53 -16.85 -4.26
C THR A 247 -6.01 -16.60 -3.99
N LEU A 248 -6.33 -15.73 -3.02
CA LEU A 248 -7.71 -15.38 -2.70
C LEU A 248 -8.39 -14.63 -3.85
N LYS A 249 -7.67 -13.84 -4.64
CA LYS A 249 -8.22 -13.19 -5.85
C LYS A 249 -8.79 -14.19 -6.85
N LEU A 250 -8.15 -15.35 -6.97
CA LEU A 250 -8.57 -16.42 -7.88
C LEU A 250 -9.72 -17.27 -7.33
N LEU A 251 -9.85 -17.35 -6.00
CA LEU A 251 -10.82 -18.22 -5.34
C LEU A 251 -12.13 -17.53 -4.97
N LEU A 252 -12.09 -16.21 -4.72
CA LEU A 252 -13.24 -15.46 -4.20
C LEU A 252 -13.96 -14.68 -5.31
N PRO A 253 -15.29 -14.59 -5.25
CA PRO A 253 -16.09 -13.99 -6.32
C PRO A 253 -15.83 -12.49 -6.46
N ASN A 254 -15.63 -12.04 -7.71
CA ASN A 254 -15.38 -10.64 -8.07
C ASN A 254 -14.28 -9.98 -7.22
N CYS A 255 -13.27 -10.73 -6.80
CA CYS A 255 -12.25 -10.21 -5.91
C CYS A 255 -11.43 -9.11 -6.62
N GLY A 256 -11.31 -7.95 -5.96
CA GLY A 256 -10.58 -6.81 -6.49
C GLY A 256 -9.06 -6.95 -6.33
N GLU A 257 -8.33 -5.95 -6.85
CA GLU A 257 -6.89 -5.84 -6.67
C GLU A 257 -6.46 -5.70 -5.20
N VAL A 258 -5.24 -6.13 -4.90
CA VAL A 258 -4.65 -5.98 -3.56
C VAL A 258 -4.46 -4.49 -3.27
N LYS A 259 -5.17 -3.98 -2.27
CA LYS A 259 -5.03 -2.60 -1.79
C LYS A 259 -4.06 -2.56 -0.62
N LYS A 260 -3.16 -1.58 -0.62
CA LYS A 260 -2.26 -1.28 0.49
C LYS A 260 -2.61 0.13 0.99
N GLU A 261 -2.91 0.28 2.28
CA GLU A 261 -3.27 1.58 2.89
C GLU A 261 -2.34 1.91 4.06
N GLY A 262 -2.07 3.21 4.25
CA GLY A 262 -1.71 3.80 5.55
C GLY A 262 -0.38 3.37 6.16
N ALA A 263 0.69 4.11 5.85
CA ALA A 263 1.92 4.05 6.63
C ALA A 263 1.73 4.76 7.98
N THR A 264 1.84 4.02 9.09
CA THR A 264 2.66 4.47 10.22
C THR A 264 3.89 3.59 10.27
N GLY A 265 4.69 3.65 9.20
CA GLY A 265 6.10 3.31 9.34
C GLY A 265 6.76 4.39 10.20
N SER A 266 7.94 4.10 10.72
CA SER A 266 8.94 5.13 10.99
C SER A 266 9.08 5.95 9.70
N VAL A 267 8.34 7.06 9.61
CA VAL A 267 8.49 8.01 8.51
C VAL A 267 9.86 8.61 8.72
N ASP A 268 10.76 8.36 7.77
CA ASP A 268 12.06 8.99 7.77
C ASP A 268 11.85 10.51 7.79
N GLN A 269 12.11 11.11 8.95
CA GLN A 269 11.90 12.54 9.18
C GLN A 269 12.85 13.37 8.31
N ALA A 270 13.98 12.81 7.86
CA ALA A 270 14.85 13.47 6.90
C ALA A 270 14.21 13.50 5.50
N ALA A 271 13.56 12.41 5.09
CA ALA A 271 12.86 12.33 3.80
C ALA A 271 11.61 13.24 3.71
N LEU A 272 11.16 13.79 4.83
CA LEU A 272 10.07 14.78 4.85
C LEU A 272 10.55 16.20 4.53
N ARG A 273 11.86 16.44 4.52
CA ARG A 273 12.43 17.77 4.32
C ARG A 273 12.40 18.17 2.85
N GLY A 274 12.30 19.46 2.61
CA GLY A 274 12.46 20.08 1.30
C GLY A 274 13.62 21.08 1.34
N GLU A 275 14.05 21.51 0.17
CA GLU A 275 14.98 22.63 0.07
C GLU A 275 14.31 23.90 0.61
N PRO A 276 14.89 24.63 1.59
CA PRO A 276 14.23 25.73 2.27
C PRO A 276 13.64 26.79 1.34
N GLU A 277 14.37 27.17 0.28
CA GLU A 277 13.91 28.17 -0.69
C GLU A 277 12.67 27.70 -1.47
N LYS A 278 12.62 26.43 -1.86
CA LYS A 278 11.45 25.84 -2.54
C LYS A 278 10.26 25.71 -1.59
N VAL A 279 10.51 25.37 -0.33
CA VAL A 279 9.49 25.33 0.72
C VAL A 279 8.88 26.72 0.93
N LYS A 280 9.73 27.74 1.03
CA LYS A 280 9.31 29.15 1.13
C LYS A 280 8.47 29.57 -0.07
N ALA A 281 8.96 29.37 -1.29
CA ALA A 281 8.23 29.70 -2.51
C ALA A 281 6.86 28.99 -2.59
N ALA A 282 6.78 27.73 -2.16
CA ALA A 282 5.53 26.97 -2.13
C ALA A 282 4.51 27.55 -1.12
N VAL A 283 4.96 27.94 0.07
CA VAL A 283 4.10 28.55 1.10
C VAL A 283 3.66 29.96 0.69
N GLU A 284 4.56 30.74 0.12
CA GLU A 284 4.25 32.08 -0.40
C GLU A 284 3.18 32.01 -1.51
N ALA A 285 3.28 31.05 -2.42
CA ALA A 285 2.33 30.87 -3.50
C ALA A 285 0.99 30.23 -3.09
N THR A 286 0.93 29.51 -1.97
CA THR A 286 -0.30 28.82 -1.53
C THR A 286 -1.31 29.82 -0.98
N ARG A 287 -2.47 29.96 -1.63
CA ARG A 287 -3.52 30.90 -1.21
C ARG A 287 -4.28 30.35 0.01
N ASN A 288 -4.44 31.16 1.05
CA ASN A 288 -5.16 30.79 2.26
C ASN A 288 -6.64 31.20 2.14
N ARG A 289 -7.48 30.27 1.67
CA ARG A 289 -8.92 30.49 1.43
C ARG A 289 -9.76 29.47 2.18
N THR A 290 -10.92 29.86 2.68
CA THR A 290 -11.88 28.99 3.37
C THR A 290 -12.32 27.81 2.50
N LYS A 291 -12.47 28.00 1.18
CA LYS A 291 -12.79 26.87 0.27
C LYS A 291 -11.69 25.80 0.22
N ASP A 292 -10.44 26.20 0.44
CA ASP A 292 -9.26 25.36 0.32
C ASP A 292 -8.84 24.79 1.68
N PHE A 293 -9.06 25.54 2.76
CA PHE A 293 -8.80 25.16 4.15
C PHE A 293 -10.05 25.43 5.01
N PRO A 294 -11.13 24.64 4.86
CA PRO A 294 -12.45 24.92 5.45
C PRO A 294 -12.52 24.71 6.97
N SER A 295 -11.46 24.19 7.59
CA SER A 295 -11.45 23.88 9.01
C SER A 295 -10.12 24.20 9.66
N ARG A 296 -10.18 24.45 10.98
CA ARG A 296 -8.99 24.58 11.84
C ARG A 296 -8.05 23.39 11.70
N ASP A 297 -8.58 22.17 11.55
CA ASP A 297 -7.76 20.96 11.45
C ASP A 297 -6.94 20.93 10.15
N GLU A 298 -7.48 21.44 9.04
CA GLU A 298 -6.74 21.57 7.78
C GLU A 298 -5.69 22.67 7.83
N TRP A 299 -5.99 23.79 8.48
CA TRP A 299 -5.02 24.86 8.73
C TRP A 299 -3.87 24.37 9.64
N VAL A 300 -4.18 23.66 10.73
CA VAL A 300 -3.18 23.02 11.61
C VAL A 300 -2.37 21.97 10.85
N ALA A 301 -3.02 21.14 10.03
CA ALA A 301 -2.34 20.13 9.22
C ALA A 301 -1.34 20.76 8.24
N TYR A 302 -1.67 21.92 7.66
CA TYR A 302 -0.74 22.65 6.81
C TYR A 302 0.47 23.18 7.59
N GLY A 303 0.28 23.69 8.81
CA GLY A 303 1.37 24.05 9.71
C GLY A 303 2.31 22.88 10.03
N TYR A 304 1.77 21.67 10.23
CA TYR A 304 2.59 20.46 10.37
C TYR A 304 3.45 20.15 9.13
N LEU A 305 2.93 20.41 7.92
CA LEU A 305 3.69 20.20 6.67
C LEU A 305 4.84 21.19 6.53
N ILE A 306 4.61 22.48 6.84
CA ILE A 306 5.66 23.52 6.80
C ILE A 306 6.77 23.15 7.79
N LYS A 307 6.41 22.83 9.03
CA LYS A 307 7.37 22.48 10.09
C LYS A 307 8.19 21.24 9.76
N ALA A 308 7.54 20.22 9.19
CA ALA A 308 8.22 19.00 8.75
C ALA A 308 9.13 19.22 7.53
N ALA A 309 8.71 20.07 6.59
CA ALA A 309 9.45 20.38 5.36
C ALA A 309 10.71 21.21 5.61
N MET A 310 10.64 22.22 6.48
CA MET A 310 11.80 23.05 6.84
C MET A 310 12.81 22.28 7.72
N GLY A 311 12.31 21.42 8.60
CA GLY A 311 13.13 20.59 9.47
C GLY A 311 13.90 21.37 10.55
N PRO A 312 14.78 20.68 11.31
CA PRO A 312 15.58 21.29 12.36
C PRO A 312 16.62 22.28 11.81
N GLY A 313 16.85 23.39 12.50
CA GLY A 313 17.78 24.46 12.11
C GLY A 313 17.14 25.65 11.40
N HIS A 314 15.86 25.53 11.00
CA HIS A 314 15.07 26.59 10.37
C HIS A 314 13.77 26.90 11.13
N GLU A 315 13.72 26.63 12.44
CA GLU A 315 12.47 26.70 13.22
C GLU A 315 11.87 28.11 13.29
N ALA A 316 12.73 29.14 13.33
CA ALA A 316 12.29 30.53 13.34
C ALA A 316 11.70 30.93 11.98
N GLU A 317 12.40 30.63 10.88
CA GLU A 317 11.93 30.89 9.51
C GLU A 317 10.63 30.13 9.21
N ALA A 318 10.52 28.88 9.66
CA ALA A 318 9.31 28.07 9.49
C ALA A 318 8.11 28.64 10.25
N LEU A 319 8.33 29.18 11.46
CA LEU A 319 7.29 29.87 12.22
C LEU A 319 6.86 31.16 11.52
N GLU A 320 7.82 31.97 11.05
CA GLU A 320 7.53 33.20 10.31
C GLU A 320 6.69 32.93 9.06
N LEU A 321 7.05 31.90 8.27
CA LEU A 321 6.27 31.47 7.10
C LEU A 321 4.83 31.06 7.45
N PHE A 322 4.66 30.33 8.56
CA PHE A 322 3.34 29.90 8.98
C PHE A 322 2.47 31.07 9.48
N LEU A 323 3.06 32.02 10.21
CA LEU A 323 2.36 33.22 10.68
C LEU A 323 1.96 34.12 9.52
N ASP A 324 2.89 34.41 8.60
CA ASP A 324 2.61 35.21 7.39
C ASP A 324 1.50 34.59 6.54
N TRP A 325 1.59 33.29 6.26
CA TRP A 325 0.56 32.59 5.50
C TRP A 325 -0.81 32.57 6.22
N SER A 326 -0.81 32.48 7.55
CA SER A 326 -2.03 32.53 8.36
C SER A 326 -2.68 33.91 8.35
N ASP A 327 -1.88 34.97 8.28
CA ASP A 327 -2.36 36.36 8.24
C ASP A 327 -2.92 36.73 6.86
N ARG A 328 -2.39 36.13 5.78
CA ARG A 328 -2.89 36.27 4.40
C ARG A 328 -4.21 35.53 4.12
N TRP A 329 -5.04 35.29 5.13
CA TRP A 329 -6.34 34.65 4.94
C TRP A 329 -7.29 35.58 4.17
N GLU A 330 -7.87 35.08 3.08
CA GLU A 330 -8.55 35.92 2.09
C GLU A 330 -10.07 36.07 2.32
N ASP A 331 -10.65 35.27 3.21
CA ASP A 331 -12.11 35.16 3.38
C ASP A 331 -12.56 35.61 4.80
N PRO A 332 -12.39 36.89 5.17
CA PRO A 332 -12.80 37.38 6.48
C PRO A 332 -14.31 37.26 6.67
N TYR A 333 -14.76 36.97 7.90
CA TYR A 333 -16.17 36.99 8.28
C TYR A 333 -16.41 37.79 9.54
N GLU A 334 -17.64 38.25 9.76
CA GLU A 334 -18.04 38.97 10.96
C GLU A 334 -18.90 38.08 11.85
N ASP A 335 -18.57 38.03 13.13
CA ASP A 335 -19.38 37.39 14.17
C ASP A 335 -19.78 38.38 15.27
N GLU A 336 -20.48 37.91 16.30
CA GLU A 336 -20.90 38.72 17.45
C GLU A 336 -19.74 39.34 18.26
N HIS A 337 -18.49 38.94 17.97
CA HIS A 337 -17.25 39.46 18.55
C HIS A 337 -16.45 40.32 17.56
N GLY A 338 -17.03 40.66 16.41
CA GLY A 338 -16.47 41.58 15.40
C GLY A 338 -15.94 40.87 14.15
N VAL A 339 -15.24 41.62 13.31
CA VAL A 339 -14.65 41.09 12.07
C VAL A 339 -13.44 40.21 12.40
N LYS A 340 -13.54 38.93 12.04
CA LYS A 340 -12.44 37.97 12.03
C LYS A 340 -11.75 38.02 10.67
N ALA A 341 -10.62 38.70 10.61
CA ALA A 341 -9.84 38.85 9.39
C ALA A 341 -8.70 37.83 9.23
N SER A 342 -8.15 37.33 10.34
CA SER A 342 -7.13 36.28 10.39
C SER A 342 -7.04 35.73 11.82
N ASN A 343 -6.27 34.66 12.02
CA ASN A 343 -5.94 34.19 13.36
C ASN A 343 -4.87 35.13 13.97
N PRO A 344 -5.09 35.66 15.19
CA PRO A 344 -4.06 36.43 15.89
C PRO A 344 -2.73 35.67 16.00
N HIS A 345 -1.62 36.38 15.87
CA HIS A 345 -0.28 35.77 15.88
C HIS A 345 0.02 34.98 17.17
N ASP A 346 -0.46 35.44 18.32
CA ASP A 346 -0.30 34.74 19.61
C ASP A 346 -1.04 33.39 19.63
N TYR A 347 -2.25 33.34 19.07
CA TYR A 347 -3.00 32.10 18.87
C TYR A 347 -2.28 31.15 17.92
N ALA A 348 -1.83 31.66 16.76
CA ALA A 348 -1.13 30.85 15.77
C ALA A 348 0.21 30.30 16.28
N GLN A 349 0.95 31.12 17.03
CA GLN A 349 2.19 30.72 17.69
C GLN A 349 1.96 29.65 18.78
N ALA A 350 0.87 29.75 19.54
CA ALA A 350 0.51 28.73 20.53
C ALA A 350 0.17 27.38 19.87
N GLU A 351 -0.50 27.39 18.71
CA GLU A 351 -0.75 26.17 17.94
C GLU A 351 0.54 25.60 17.36
N TRP A 352 1.39 26.45 16.77
CA TRP A 352 2.70 26.04 16.26
C TRP A 352 3.58 25.36 17.31
N ALA A 353 3.56 25.85 18.54
CA ALA A 353 4.31 25.26 19.66
C ALA A 353 3.84 23.82 19.99
N ARG A 354 2.57 23.48 19.69
CA ARG A 354 2.02 22.13 19.91
C ARG A 354 2.29 21.16 18.75
N MET A 355 2.71 21.67 17.59
CA MET A 355 3.08 20.86 16.44
C MET A 355 4.45 20.21 16.68
N GLN A 356 4.46 18.97 17.18
CA GLN A 356 5.69 18.26 17.56
C GLN A 356 5.88 16.99 16.71
N PRO A 357 7.14 16.59 16.43
CA PRO A 357 7.44 15.34 15.73
C PRO A 357 7.01 14.11 16.56
N PRO A 358 6.94 12.90 15.96
CA PRO A 358 7.22 12.60 14.55
C PRO A 358 6.10 13.06 13.61
N PHE A 359 6.50 13.66 12.49
CA PHE A 359 5.60 14.12 11.45
C PHE A 359 5.26 12.99 10.48
N LYS A 360 4.05 13.07 9.89
CA LYS A 360 3.51 12.04 9.00
C LYS A 360 3.71 12.36 7.51
N ALA A 361 3.95 13.63 7.20
CA ALA A 361 4.14 14.16 5.85
C ALA A 361 4.90 15.50 5.95
N GLY A 362 5.50 15.94 4.84
CA GLY A 362 6.32 17.16 4.77
C GLY A 362 6.34 17.70 3.34
N ALA A 363 7.53 18.04 2.82
CA ALA A 363 7.74 18.82 1.60
C ALA A 363 6.96 18.31 0.37
N SER A 364 7.00 17.01 0.08
CA SER A 364 6.26 16.46 -1.07
C SER A 364 4.76 16.76 -1.03
N LYS A 365 4.13 16.67 0.16
CA LYS A 365 2.71 16.98 0.31
C LYS A 365 2.44 18.48 0.31
N LEU A 366 3.36 19.27 0.87
CA LEU A 366 3.31 20.73 0.82
C LEU A 366 3.32 21.23 -0.64
N PHE A 367 4.23 20.72 -1.47
CA PHE A 367 4.33 21.08 -2.89
C PHE A 367 3.09 20.67 -3.69
N ASP A 368 2.53 19.48 -3.45
CA ASP A 368 1.26 19.05 -4.06
C ASP A 368 0.10 20.01 -3.72
N ILE A 369 0.03 20.47 -2.47
CA ILE A 369 -0.98 21.44 -2.03
C ILE A 369 -0.74 22.79 -2.72
N ALA A 370 0.50 23.28 -2.75
CA ALA A 370 0.87 24.51 -3.42
C ALA A 370 0.50 24.49 -4.91
N CYS A 371 0.81 23.41 -5.64
CA CYS A 371 0.43 23.29 -7.05
C CYS A 371 -1.08 23.36 -7.31
N ARG A 372 -1.88 22.80 -6.41
CA ARG A 372 -3.35 22.78 -6.58
C ARG A 372 -4.02 24.08 -6.14
N ARG A 373 -3.39 24.83 -5.24
CA ARG A 373 -4.02 25.96 -4.52
C ARG A 373 -3.32 27.31 -4.72
N SER A 374 -2.33 27.38 -5.62
CA SER A 374 -1.64 28.61 -6.00
C SER A 374 -2.25 29.32 -7.22
N ASP A 375 -3.33 28.78 -7.80
CA ASP A 375 -3.91 29.24 -9.07
C ASP A 375 -2.88 29.33 -10.22
N GLY A 376 -1.87 28.46 -10.20
CA GLY A 376 -0.81 28.37 -11.20
C GLY A 376 0.47 29.17 -10.86
N ALA A 377 0.51 29.89 -9.72
CA ALA A 377 1.69 30.61 -9.27
C ALA A 377 2.83 29.70 -8.76
N PHE A 378 2.55 28.41 -8.57
CA PHE A 378 3.53 27.40 -8.21
C PHE A 378 3.23 26.12 -8.97
N THR A 379 4.24 25.56 -9.61
CA THR A 379 4.15 24.31 -10.37
C THR A 379 5.14 23.29 -9.82
N MET A 380 4.88 22.02 -10.10
CA MET A 380 5.81 20.98 -9.69
C MET A 380 7.15 21.12 -10.43
N GLY A 381 7.17 21.77 -11.61
CA GLY A 381 8.38 22.11 -12.35
C GLY A 381 9.36 22.97 -11.53
N ASP A 382 8.86 23.89 -10.71
CA ASP A 382 9.68 24.77 -9.85
C ASP A 382 10.41 23.99 -8.74
N VAL A 383 9.97 22.74 -8.47
CA VAL A 383 10.61 21.84 -7.49
C VAL A 383 11.72 21.00 -8.13
N TRP A 384 11.50 20.53 -9.37
CA TRP A 384 12.36 19.55 -10.06
C TRP A 384 13.38 20.16 -11.03
N PHE A 385 13.19 21.41 -11.44
CA PHE A 385 14.11 22.12 -12.33
C PHE A 385 14.73 23.30 -11.59
N GLU A 386 16.06 23.28 -11.45
CA GLU A 386 16.81 24.48 -11.08
C GLU A 386 16.76 25.47 -12.25
N GLU A 387 16.69 26.78 -11.96
CA GLU A 387 16.81 27.82 -13.00
C GLU A 387 18.05 27.53 -13.87
N PRO A 388 17.92 27.51 -15.20
CA PRO A 388 19.03 27.13 -16.03
C PRO A 388 20.15 28.18 -15.94
N ALA A 389 21.36 27.71 -15.64
CA ALA A 389 22.60 28.37 -16.01
C ALA A 389 22.55 28.81 -17.50
N PRO A 390 23.24 29.90 -17.89
CA PRO A 390 23.00 30.57 -19.16
C PRO A 390 23.05 29.61 -20.36
N GLN A 391 21.93 29.64 -21.09
CA GLN A 391 21.60 29.05 -22.39
C GLN A 391 22.67 28.15 -23.02
N ILE A 392 22.59 26.86 -22.74
CA ILE A 392 23.16 25.82 -23.60
C ILE A 392 22.13 25.57 -24.71
N ASP A 393 22.57 25.68 -25.97
CA ASP A 393 21.74 25.36 -27.13
C ASP A 393 21.05 24.00 -26.93
N PRO A 394 19.73 23.90 -27.12
CA PRO A 394 19.00 22.67 -26.85
C PRO A 394 19.52 21.54 -27.74
N LEU A 395 19.88 20.42 -27.10
CA LEU A 395 20.45 19.24 -27.77
C LEU A 395 19.49 18.62 -28.80
N PHE A 396 18.20 18.97 -28.74
CA PHE A 396 17.17 18.59 -29.69
C PHE A 396 16.33 19.81 -30.05
N PRO A 397 15.99 20.00 -31.33
CA PRO A 397 15.05 21.04 -31.73
C PRO A 397 13.69 20.80 -31.05
N GLU A 398 13.05 21.89 -30.63
CA GLU A 398 11.74 21.88 -29.98
C GLU A 398 10.74 21.12 -30.88
N ALA A 399 10.17 20.03 -30.37
CA ALA A 399 9.20 19.26 -31.13
C ALA A 399 7.95 20.14 -31.37
N PRO A 400 7.43 20.21 -32.60
CA PRO A 400 6.26 21.02 -32.90
C PRO A 400 5.07 20.55 -32.04
N LYS A 401 4.29 21.50 -31.52
CA LYS A 401 3.04 21.22 -30.82
C LYS A 401 2.08 20.50 -31.77
N VAL A 402 1.88 19.20 -31.59
CA VAL A 402 0.91 18.42 -32.38
C VAL A 402 -0.42 18.39 -31.65
N ASP A 403 -1.50 18.68 -32.37
CA ASP A 403 -2.87 18.50 -31.88
C ASP A 403 -3.10 17.02 -31.52
N PRO A 404 -3.49 16.69 -30.27
CA PRO A 404 -3.68 15.30 -29.83
C PRO A 404 -4.78 14.56 -30.60
N PHE A 405 -5.62 15.26 -31.38
CA PHE A 405 -6.67 14.65 -32.20
C PHE A 405 -6.34 14.58 -33.70
N ALA A 406 -5.19 15.09 -34.14
CA ALA A 406 -4.79 15.10 -35.57
C ALA A 406 -4.64 13.70 -36.19
N HIS A 407 -4.61 12.64 -35.37
CA HIS A 407 -4.38 11.26 -35.80
C HIS A 407 -5.62 10.34 -35.64
N VAL A 408 -6.80 10.89 -35.35
CA VAL A 408 -8.02 10.08 -35.26
C VAL A 408 -8.57 9.82 -36.67
N ALA A 409 -8.34 8.60 -37.18
CA ALA A 409 -8.97 8.14 -38.41
C ALA A 409 -10.38 7.61 -38.11
N VAL A 410 -11.41 8.29 -38.58
CA VAL A 410 -12.80 7.81 -38.51
C VAL A 410 -13.07 6.95 -39.74
N VAL A 411 -13.20 5.63 -39.53
CA VAL A 411 -13.45 4.67 -40.62
C VAL A 411 -14.96 4.59 -40.88
N CYS A 412 -15.43 5.30 -41.92
CA CYS A 412 -16.86 5.35 -42.27
C CYS A 412 -17.30 4.30 -43.31
N GLY A 413 -16.43 3.36 -43.69
CA GLY A 413 -16.72 2.34 -44.69
C GLY A 413 -15.57 1.36 -44.95
N PRO A 414 -15.72 0.42 -45.91
CA PRO A 414 -14.69 -0.56 -46.26
C PRO A 414 -13.40 0.13 -46.72
N MET A 415 -12.25 -0.26 -46.16
CA MET A 415 -10.94 0.24 -46.57
C MET A 415 -10.36 -0.62 -47.69
N ASP A 416 -9.79 -0.01 -48.73
CA ASP A 416 -9.06 -0.73 -49.78
C ASP A 416 -7.73 -1.26 -49.22
N PRO A 417 -7.52 -2.59 -49.10
CA PRO A 417 -6.28 -3.14 -48.56
C PRO A 417 -5.02 -2.73 -49.33
N LYS A 418 -5.14 -2.39 -50.62
CA LYS A 418 -4.01 -1.93 -51.45
C LYS A 418 -3.53 -0.53 -51.06
N SER A 419 -4.36 0.24 -50.38
CA SER A 419 -4.05 1.60 -49.91
C SER A 419 -3.28 1.64 -48.58
N ILE A 420 -3.19 0.50 -47.87
CA ILE A 420 -2.47 0.41 -46.60
C ILE A 420 -0.99 0.17 -46.92
N PRO A 421 -0.07 1.07 -46.51
CA PRO A 421 1.35 0.88 -46.73
C PRO A 421 1.83 -0.45 -46.14
N LEU A 422 2.75 -1.12 -46.84
CA LEU A 422 3.38 -2.33 -46.33
C LEU A 422 4.17 -2.01 -45.05
N ARG A 423 4.10 -2.91 -44.08
CA ARG A 423 4.84 -2.77 -42.83
C ARG A 423 6.34 -2.91 -43.10
N GLU A 424 7.10 -1.90 -42.72
CA GLU A 424 8.56 -1.97 -42.67
C GLU A 424 9.00 -2.61 -41.35
N TRP A 425 10.05 -3.44 -41.41
CA TRP A 425 10.60 -4.16 -40.26
C TRP A 425 12.05 -3.74 -39.99
N VAL A 426 12.44 -3.79 -38.72
CA VAL A 426 13.85 -3.80 -38.27
C VAL A 426 14.31 -5.25 -38.17
N VAL A 427 13.55 -6.08 -37.43
CA VAL A 427 13.67 -7.55 -37.44
C VAL A 427 12.28 -8.13 -37.70
N GLU A 428 12.08 -8.80 -38.83
CA GLU A 428 10.81 -9.46 -39.14
C GLU A 428 10.72 -10.81 -38.39
N PRO A 429 9.58 -11.17 -37.76
CA PRO A 429 8.34 -10.41 -37.59
C PRO A 429 8.23 -9.73 -36.21
N ARG A 430 9.35 -9.41 -35.54
CA ARG A 430 9.36 -8.97 -34.14
C ARG A 430 9.34 -7.46 -33.95
N TYR A 431 10.07 -6.70 -34.77
CA TYR A 431 10.27 -5.26 -34.58
C TYR A 431 9.82 -4.48 -35.82
N PRO A 432 8.56 -4.02 -35.90
CA PRO A 432 8.15 -3.07 -36.92
C PRO A 432 8.87 -1.74 -36.76
N ARG A 433 9.20 -1.08 -37.86
CA ARG A 433 9.81 0.25 -37.81
C ARG A 433 8.80 1.26 -37.26
N GLY A 434 9.23 2.09 -36.31
CA GLY A 434 8.41 3.14 -35.69
C GLY A 434 7.42 2.65 -34.63
N ALA A 435 7.46 1.36 -34.27
CA ALA A 435 6.61 0.79 -33.23
C ALA A 435 7.38 0.61 -31.90
N ALA A 436 6.67 0.76 -30.78
CA ALA A 436 7.12 0.25 -29.49
C ALA A 436 6.73 -1.23 -29.36
N VAL A 437 7.66 -2.07 -28.92
CA VAL A 437 7.45 -3.52 -28.75
C VAL A 437 7.79 -3.90 -27.31
N GLU A 438 6.88 -4.62 -26.66
CA GLU A 438 7.05 -5.11 -25.29
C GLU A 438 7.36 -6.62 -25.29
N LEU A 439 8.42 -7.00 -24.57
CA LEU A 439 8.76 -8.41 -24.31
C LEU A 439 8.43 -8.75 -22.86
N ALA A 440 7.36 -9.50 -22.64
CA ALA A 440 6.87 -9.88 -21.32
C ALA A 440 6.98 -11.40 -21.05
N GLY A 441 7.06 -11.77 -19.77
CA GLY A 441 7.12 -13.16 -19.30
C GLY A 441 7.70 -13.27 -17.89
N GLU A 442 7.68 -14.46 -17.30
CA GLU A 442 8.09 -14.70 -15.91
C GLU A 442 9.55 -14.27 -15.61
N PRO A 443 9.91 -13.99 -14.34
CA PRO A 443 11.31 -13.79 -13.96
C PRO A 443 12.17 -15.01 -14.33
N GLY A 444 13.41 -14.78 -14.77
CA GLY A 444 14.36 -15.86 -15.09
C GLY A 444 14.21 -16.53 -16.46
N ILE A 445 13.17 -16.22 -17.25
CA ILE A 445 12.95 -16.82 -18.60
C ILE A 445 13.78 -16.17 -19.73
N ASN A 446 14.93 -15.55 -19.41
CA ASN A 446 15.90 -14.99 -20.37
C ASN A 446 15.45 -13.80 -21.23
N LYS A 447 14.44 -13.02 -20.81
CA LYS A 447 13.98 -11.82 -21.54
C LYS A 447 15.09 -10.82 -21.83
N SER A 448 15.86 -10.44 -20.80
CA SER A 448 16.95 -9.47 -20.92
C SER A 448 18.06 -9.98 -21.84
N THR A 449 18.31 -11.30 -21.85
CA THR A 449 19.24 -11.93 -22.79
C THR A 449 18.75 -11.86 -24.23
N LEU A 450 17.44 -12.07 -24.48
CA LEU A 450 16.86 -11.95 -25.81
C LEU A 450 16.95 -10.50 -26.31
N MET A 451 16.57 -9.52 -25.48
CA MET A 451 16.68 -8.09 -25.81
C MET A 451 18.12 -7.67 -26.17
N LEU A 452 19.10 -8.06 -25.35
CA LEU A 452 20.52 -7.78 -25.60
C LEU A 452 21.03 -8.45 -26.89
N HIS A 453 20.49 -9.62 -27.21
CA HIS A 453 20.84 -10.35 -28.41
C HIS A 453 20.29 -9.69 -29.69
N ASP A 454 19.06 -9.19 -29.63
CA ASP A 454 18.48 -8.43 -30.72
C ASP A 454 19.20 -7.10 -30.94
N ALA A 455 19.52 -6.41 -29.85
CA ALA A 455 20.34 -5.21 -29.89
C ALA A 455 21.69 -5.47 -30.55
N LEU A 456 22.36 -6.57 -30.19
CA LEU A 456 23.63 -6.96 -30.82
C LEU A 456 23.44 -7.30 -32.30
N THR A 457 22.38 -8.01 -32.67
CA THR A 457 22.06 -8.37 -34.06
C THR A 457 21.88 -7.12 -34.91
N ILE A 458 21.07 -6.17 -34.43
CA ILE A 458 20.79 -4.91 -35.14
C ILE A 458 22.05 -4.04 -35.22
N ALA A 459 22.80 -3.92 -34.11
CA ALA A 459 24.02 -3.11 -34.05
C ALA A 459 25.13 -3.63 -34.96
N THR A 460 25.23 -4.96 -35.14
CA THR A 460 26.32 -5.58 -35.90
C THR A 460 25.93 -5.98 -37.32
N GLY A 461 24.64 -5.98 -37.64
CA GLY A 461 24.14 -6.55 -38.90
C GLY A 461 24.26 -8.08 -38.99
N ALA A 462 24.65 -8.75 -37.91
CA ALA A 462 24.94 -10.18 -37.93
C ALA A 462 23.66 -11.02 -37.82
N GLU A 463 22.86 -11.09 -38.89
CA GLU A 463 21.58 -11.83 -38.95
C GLU A 463 21.70 -13.30 -38.47
N ARG A 464 22.85 -13.95 -38.67
CA ARG A 464 23.16 -15.30 -38.14
C ARG A 464 22.97 -15.44 -36.61
N LEU A 465 22.95 -14.33 -35.87
CA LEU A 465 22.67 -14.35 -34.45
C LEU A 465 21.21 -14.74 -34.20
N LEU A 466 20.26 -14.28 -35.02
CA LEU A 466 18.85 -14.67 -34.97
C LEU A 466 18.66 -16.18 -35.17
N THR A 467 19.49 -16.81 -36.00
CA THR A 467 19.26 -18.19 -36.46
C THR A 467 19.74 -19.25 -35.48
N GLY A 468 20.66 -18.94 -34.56
CA GLY A 468 21.18 -19.93 -33.60
C GLY A 468 21.74 -21.22 -34.23
N GLY A 469 21.96 -21.26 -35.56
CA GLY A 469 22.36 -22.45 -36.32
C GLY A 469 21.22 -23.25 -37.00
N HIS A 470 19.96 -22.81 -36.94
CA HIS A 470 18.80 -23.46 -37.58
C HIS A 470 18.01 -22.49 -38.48
N SER A 471 17.15 -23.00 -39.36
CA SER A 471 16.28 -22.18 -40.21
C SER A 471 15.19 -21.50 -39.37
N THR A 472 15.43 -20.27 -38.92
CA THR A 472 14.42 -19.39 -38.32
C THR A 472 13.66 -18.65 -39.43
N PRO A 473 12.36 -18.31 -39.26
CA PRO A 473 11.66 -17.38 -40.15
C PRO A 473 12.11 -15.92 -39.93
N GLU A 474 12.88 -15.64 -38.88
CA GLU A 474 13.29 -14.27 -38.55
C GLU A 474 14.33 -13.71 -39.50
N ARG A 475 14.18 -12.45 -39.89
CA ARG A 475 15.09 -11.75 -40.82
C ARG A 475 15.46 -10.38 -40.27
N LEU A 476 16.74 -10.01 -40.35
CA LEU A 476 17.17 -8.64 -40.06
C LEU A 476 17.02 -7.81 -41.33
N HIS A 477 16.19 -6.77 -41.29
CA HIS A 477 15.92 -5.92 -42.45
C HIS A 477 16.73 -4.62 -42.41
N VAL A 478 16.94 -4.07 -41.20
CA VAL A 478 17.65 -2.79 -41.02
C VAL A 478 18.66 -2.91 -39.87
N PRO A 479 19.98 -2.95 -40.17
CA PRO A 479 20.99 -2.77 -39.15
C PRO A 479 21.15 -1.28 -38.80
N GLY A 480 21.68 -0.96 -37.62
CA GLY A 480 21.89 0.42 -37.22
C GLY A 480 22.32 0.61 -35.77
N PRO A 481 22.56 1.86 -35.35
CA PRO A 481 22.93 2.15 -33.97
C PRO A 481 21.80 1.74 -33.01
N VAL A 482 22.17 1.14 -31.88
CA VAL A 482 21.24 0.72 -30.83
C VAL A 482 21.68 1.32 -29.50
N LEU A 483 20.73 1.93 -28.79
CA LEU A 483 20.90 2.33 -27.39
C LEU A 483 20.24 1.27 -26.51
N VAL A 484 20.99 0.74 -25.54
CA VAL A 484 20.45 -0.16 -24.51
C VAL A 484 20.49 0.56 -23.18
N TYR A 485 19.32 0.76 -22.58
CA TYR A 485 19.18 1.25 -21.21
C TYR A 485 18.73 0.07 -20.33
N ASN A 486 19.60 -0.33 -19.39
CA ASN A 486 19.32 -1.40 -18.45
C ASN A 486 19.49 -0.86 -17.02
N ALA A 487 18.40 -0.93 -16.25
CA ALA A 487 18.36 -0.51 -14.84
C ALA A 487 18.27 -1.69 -13.86
N GLU A 488 18.36 -2.93 -14.35
CA GLU A 488 18.17 -4.15 -13.56
C GLU A 488 19.50 -4.88 -13.30
N ASP A 489 20.20 -5.27 -14.37
CA ASP A 489 21.43 -6.09 -14.28
C ASP A 489 22.70 -5.25 -14.13
N SER A 490 23.68 -5.75 -13.37
CA SER A 490 25.03 -5.16 -13.33
C SER A 490 25.74 -5.25 -14.69
N ARG A 491 26.78 -4.42 -14.90
CA ARG A 491 27.59 -4.48 -16.13
C ARG A 491 28.24 -5.84 -16.36
N ASP A 492 28.69 -6.49 -15.29
CA ASP A 492 29.32 -7.81 -15.37
C ASP A 492 28.33 -8.87 -15.83
N GLU A 493 27.08 -8.80 -15.36
CA GLU A 493 26.02 -9.73 -15.77
C GLU A 493 25.62 -9.52 -17.23
N MET A 494 25.49 -8.27 -17.67
CA MET A 494 25.30 -7.95 -19.10
C MET A 494 26.45 -8.47 -19.96
N ALA A 495 27.69 -8.30 -19.52
CA ALA A 495 28.87 -8.82 -20.22
C ALA A 495 28.86 -10.35 -20.29
N ARG A 496 28.45 -11.05 -19.21
CA ARG A 496 28.30 -12.52 -19.20
C ARG A 496 27.27 -12.98 -20.23
N ARG A 497 26.09 -12.35 -20.28
CA ARG A 497 25.03 -12.64 -21.26
C ARG A 497 25.49 -12.47 -22.71
N LEU A 498 26.30 -11.45 -22.99
CA LEU A 498 26.87 -11.19 -24.31
C LEU A 498 28.08 -12.09 -24.64
N SER A 499 28.86 -12.49 -23.63
CA SER A 499 30.12 -13.22 -23.81
C SER A 499 29.95 -14.64 -24.38
N ARG A 500 28.82 -15.31 -24.09
CA ARG A 500 28.54 -16.69 -24.55
C ARG A 500 28.53 -16.86 -26.08
N ARG A 501 28.44 -15.78 -26.86
CA ARG A 501 28.40 -15.83 -28.33
C ARG A 501 29.44 -14.97 -29.06
N ARG A 502 30.29 -14.20 -28.37
CA ARG A 502 31.45 -13.52 -29.02
C ARG A 502 32.40 -14.50 -29.72
N ARG A 503 32.39 -15.78 -29.38
CA ARG A 503 33.20 -16.82 -30.05
C ARG A 503 32.72 -17.17 -31.47
N SER A 504 31.52 -16.77 -31.89
CA SER A 504 30.98 -17.06 -33.24
C SER A 504 30.94 -15.86 -34.19
N THR A 505 31.46 -14.69 -33.78
CA THR A 505 31.35 -13.44 -34.55
C THR A 505 32.67 -12.81 -34.95
N ALA A 506 33.78 -13.55 -34.97
CA ALA A 506 35.06 -13.02 -35.43
C ALA A 506 35.03 -12.70 -36.94
N SER A 507 34.72 -11.45 -37.27
CA SER A 507 35.20 -10.74 -38.47
C SER A 507 35.71 -9.36 -38.04
N PRO A 508 36.90 -8.93 -38.49
CA PRO A 508 37.68 -7.88 -37.84
C PRO A 508 37.33 -6.47 -38.34
N THR A 509 36.08 -6.02 -38.23
CA THR A 509 35.75 -4.62 -38.53
C THR A 509 34.46 -4.20 -37.82
N SER A 510 34.57 -3.65 -36.61
CA SER A 510 33.73 -2.56 -36.07
C SER A 510 34.01 -2.39 -34.57
N ASN A 511 35.04 -1.60 -34.25
CA ASN A 511 35.26 -1.03 -32.94
C ASN A 511 34.35 0.20 -32.77
N THR A 512 33.07 0.03 -32.44
CA THR A 512 32.28 1.12 -31.85
C THR A 512 31.15 0.57 -30.98
N ILE A 513 31.46 0.28 -29.71
CA ILE A 513 30.47 0.41 -28.63
C ILE A 513 31.08 1.43 -27.68
N LEU A 514 30.80 2.71 -27.96
CA LEU A 514 31.20 3.80 -27.09
C LEU A 514 30.26 3.83 -25.89
N SER A 515 30.86 3.58 -24.74
CA SER A 515 30.36 3.87 -23.42
C SER A 515 30.07 5.36 -23.25
N THR A 516 28.88 5.69 -22.81
CA THR A 516 28.66 6.90 -22.00
C THR A 516 28.07 6.45 -20.68
N PHE A 517 28.96 6.13 -19.74
CA PHE A 517 28.61 5.88 -18.36
C PHE A 517 28.88 7.16 -17.58
N GLY A 518 27.82 7.88 -17.19
CA GLY A 518 27.92 8.98 -16.24
C GLY A 518 28.29 8.42 -14.87
N GLN A 519 29.53 8.65 -14.45
CA GLN A 519 29.99 8.50 -13.08
C GLN A 519 30.79 9.76 -12.74
N GLY A 520 30.32 10.48 -11.74
CA GLY A 520 30.75 11.81 -11.29
C GLY A 520 29.49 12.54 -10.87
N LEU A 521 29.22 12.86 -9.61
CA LEU A 521 30.03 13.07 -8.42
C LEU A 521 29.23 12.59 -7.20
N ILE A 522 29.85 11.84 -6.27
CA ILE A 522 29.74 12.06 -4.80
C ILE A 522 31.00 11.41 -4.20
N ASP A 523 32.08 12.19 -4.10
CA ASP A 523 33.10 12.06 -3.07
C ASP A 523 33.10 13.41 -2.35
N THR A 524 32.25 13.52 -1.31
CA THR A 524 32.38 14.26 -0.03
C THR A 524 31.07 14.14 0.72
#